data_AF-A0A4S0S797-F1
#
_entry.id   AF-A0A4S0S797-F1
#
_cell.length_a   1.000
_cell.length_b   1.000
_cell.length_c   1.000
_cell.angle_alpha   90.00
_cell.angle_beta   90.00
_cell.angle_gamma   90.00
#
_symmetry.space_group_name_H-M   'P 1'
#
loop_
_entity.id
_entity.type
_entity.pdbx_description
1 polymer ?
#
loop_
_entity_poly.entity_id
_entity_poly.type
_entity_poly.pdbx_seq_one_letter_code
_entity_poly.pdbx_strand_id
1 'polypeptide(L)'
;MDSNEVNKLLAGLLGTVFVVFSVGIVSDALFASPAPEKPGFAIEAAEPAEGGAAAPAAEAKPIADLLATANVEAGAAVFKKCQACHSGEKGGPNKVGPDLWDLVDRPVAEHEGFAYSAGMKEFSKGGTEKWTYDNINHFITSPKKFVKGTAMGFAGLPKDEDRANVIAYLRTLSDNPKPLPAPGAAADASAPAKPADGAAPAKPAAPAAPAAPAK
;
A
#
# COMPACT_ATOMS: atom_id res chain seq x y z
N MET A 1 25.87 -41.56 40.17
CA MET A 1 26.64 -40.38 39.75
C MET A 1 27.23 -39.77 40.99
N ASP A 2 28.55 -39.61 41.04
CA ASP A 2 29.20 -39.00 42.20
C ASP A 2 28.98 -37.48 42.21
N SER A 3 28.89 -36.89 43.40
CA SER A 3 28.60 -35.45 43.60
C SER A 3 29.54 -34.53 42.79
N ASN A 4 30.79 -34.96 42.59
CA ASN A 4 31.77 -34.23 41.79
C ASN A 4 31.47 -34.23 40.28
N GLU A 5 30.86 -35.29 39.74
CA GLU A 5 30.42 -35.33 38.34
C GLU A 5 29.16 -34.49 38.15
N VAL A 6 28.22 -34.56 39.09
CA VAL A 6 27.00 -33.73 39.07
C VAL A 6 27.36 -32.24 39.16
N ASN A 7 28.31 -31.85 40.03
CA ASN A 7 28.78 -30.47 40.12
C ASN A 7 29.48 -29.99 38.84
N LYS A 8 30.24 -30.85 38.16
CA LYS A 8 30.87 -30.51 36.86
C LYS A 8 29.83 -30.31 35.76
N LEU A 9 28.81 -31.18 35.71
CA LEU A 9 27.72 -31.05 34.75
C LEU A 9 26.88 -29.80 35.00
N LEU A 10 26.55 -29.50 36.26
CA LEU A 10 25.85 -28.29 36.65
C LEU A 10 26.66 -27.02 36.33
N ALA A 11 27.97 -27.03 36.61
CA ALA A 11 28.85 -25.91 36.28
C ALA A 11 28.96 -25.70 34.76
N GLY A 12 29.07 -26.79 33.99
CA GLY A 12 29.09 -26.72 32.51
C GLY A 12 27.79 -26.17 31.94
N LEU A 13 26.65 -26.62 32.45
CA LEU A 13 25.32 -26.12 32.07
C LEU A 13 25.15 -24.64 32.44
N LEU A 14 25.51 -24.26 33.66
CA LEU A 14 25.37 -22.87 34.12
C LEU A 14 26.31 -21.93 33.36
N GLY A 15 27.53 -22.38 33.04
CA GLY A 15 28.48 -21.63 32.23
C GLY A 15 27.99 -21.41 30.80
N THR A 16 27.39 -22.43 30.17
CA THR A 16 26.80 -22.27 28.83
C THR A 16 25.60 -21.35 28.83
N VAL A 17 24.70 -21.48 29.81
CA VAL A 17 23.57 -20.55 29.98
C VAL A 17 24.06 -19.12 30.18
N PHE A 18 25.06 -18.90 31.04
CA PHE A 18 25.63 -17.59 31.28
C PHE A 18 26.18 -16.95 30.00
N VAL A 19 26.96 -17.69 29.21
CA VAL A 19 27.52 -17.19 27.94
C VAL A 19 26.42 -16.84 26.94
N VAL A 20 25.40 -17.70 26.76
CA VAL A 20 24.28 -17.43 25.85
C VAL A 20 23.52 -16.18 26.28
N PHE A 21 23.27 -16.03 27.58
CA PHE A 21 22.55 -14.88 28.12
C PHE A 21 23.36 -13.59 28.01
N SER A 22 24.67 -13.63 28.28
CA SER A 22 25.57 -12.49 28.10
C SER A 22 25.65 -12.03 26.64
N VAL A 23 25.75 -12.95 25.68
CA VAL A 23 25.76 -12.62 24.25
C VAL A 23 24.43 -12.00 23.82
N GLY A 24 23.30 -12.50 24.34
CA GLY A 24 21.98 -11.91 24.13
C GLY A 24 21.87 -10.48 24.66
N ILE A 25 22.28 -10.24 25.91
CA ILE A 25 22.27 -8.90 26.53
C ILE A 25 23.18 -7.93 25.78
N VAL A 26 24.40 -8.36 25.40
CA VAL A 26 25.32 -7.51 24.66
C VAL A 26 24.77 -7.20 23.26
N SER A 27 24.13 -8.18 22.61
CA SER A 27 23.48 -7.94 21.32
C SER A 27 22.31 -6.97 21.46
N ASP A 28 21.47 -7.14 22.47
CA ASP A 28 20.33 -6.24 22.73
C ASP A 28 20.83 -4.82 23.03
N ALA A 29 21.89 -4.67 23.82
CA ALA A 29 22.50 -3.38 24.11
C ALA A 29 23.17 -2.72 22.89
N LEU A 30 23.82 -3.49 22.02
CA LEU A 30 24.48 -2.98 20.82
C LEU A 30 23.50 -2.66 19.69
N PHE A 31 22.40 -3.42 19.57
CA PHE A 31 21.38 -3.26 18.54
C PHE A 31 20.10 -2.58 19.05
N ALA A 32 20.11 -2.09 20.29
CA ALA A 32 19.05 -1.27 20.86
C ALA A 32 18.86 -0.05 19.98
N SER A 33 17.81 -0.09 19.18
CA SER A 33 17.32 1.07 18.45
C SER A 33 16.34 1.77 19.38
N PRO A 34 16.72 2.89 20.04
CA PRO A 34 15.78 3.60 20.90
C PRO A 34 14.62 4.08 20.03
N ALA A 35 13.42 3.62 20.38
CA ALA A 35 12.21 4.20 19.83
C ALA A 35 12.24 5.71 20.17
N PRO A 36 11.99 6.61 19.21
CA PRO A 36 12.06 8.04 19.46
C PRO A 36 11.09 8.43 20.57
N GLU A 37 11.58 9.08 21.62
CA GLU A 37 10.78 9.55 22.77
C GLU A 37 9.65 10.51 22.38
N LYS A 38 9.70 11.06 21.16
CA LYS A 38 8.59 11.79 20.56
C LYS A 38 8.30 11.17 19.20
N PRO A 39 7.13 10.55 18.99
CA PRO A 39 6.68 10.21 17.64
C PRO A 39 6.63 11.52 16.83
N GLY A 40 7.24 11.53 15.64
CA GLY A 40 7.35 12.71 14.79
C GLY A 40 6.01 13.31 14.34
N PHE A 41 4.88 12.70 14.72
CA PHE A 41 3.54 13.28 14.70
C PHE A 41 2.78 12.79 15.94
N ALA A 42 2.29 13.74 16.75
CA ALA A 42 1.35 13.46 17.82
C ALA A 42 0.01 13.02 17.20
N ILE A 43 -0.26 11.72 17.25
CA ILE A 43 -1.62 11.20 17.10
C ILE A 43 -2.10 10.97 18.53
N GLU A 44 -2.96 11.86 19.04
CA GLU A 44 -3.86 11.48 20.12
C GLU A 44 -4.85 10.45 19.55
N ALA A 45 -4.52 9.18 19.75
CA ALA A 45 -5.49 8.10 19.72
C ALA A 45 -5.48 7.48 21.12
N ALA A 46 -6.57 7.69 21.85
CA ALA A 46 -6.90 6.86 23.00
C ALA A 46 -6.83 5.38 22.58
N GLU A 47 -6.29 4.55 23.45
CA GLU A 47 -6.19 3.11 23.24
C GLU A 47 -7.57 2.49 22.91
N PRO A 48 -7.61 1.47 22.04
CA PRO A 48 -8.86 0.80 21.70
C PRO A 48 -9.27 -0.09 22.88
N ALA A 49 -10.39 0.27 23.52
CA ALA A 49 -11.15 -0.71 24.28
C ALA A 49 -11.66 -1.79 23.30
N GLU A 50 -11.42 -3.05 23.66
CA GLU A 50 -11.95 -4.23 23.00
C GLU A 50 -13.45 -4.08 22.69
N GLY A 51 -13.84 -4.46 21.46
CA GLY A 51 -15.24 -4.68 21.13
C GLY A 51 -16.05 -3.40 20.87
N GLY A 52 -15.73 -2.69 19.79
CA GLY A 52 -16.58 -1.63 19.26
C GLY A 52 -16.59 -1.68 17.74
N ALA A 53 -17.77 -1.80 17.13
CA ALA A 53 -17.96 -1.74 15.69
C ALA A 53 -17.17 -0.58 15.08
N ALA A 54 -16.49 -0.84 13.97
CA ALA A 54 -15.70 0.14 13.23
C ALA A 54 -16.50 1.44 13.06
N ALA A 55 -16.08 2.47 13.77
CA ALA A 55 -16.57 3.82 13.55
C ALA A 55 -16.20 4.24 12.11
N PRO A 56 -17.12 4.87 11.37
CA PRO A 56 -16.85 5.33 10.02
C PRO A 56 -15.65 6.28 10.05
N ALA A 57 -14.75 6.11 9.08
CA ALA A 57 -13.63 7.02 8.87
C ALA A 57 -14.15 8.46 8.87
N ALA A 58 -13.54 9.31 9.70
CA ALA A 58 -13.81 10.74 9.73
C ALA A 58 -13.81 11.28 8.30
N GLU A 59 -14.88 11.97 7.92
CA GLU A 59 -15.11 12.50 6.58
C GLU A 59 -13.91 13.38 6.17
N ALA A 60 -13.04 12.80 5.33
CA ALA A 60 -12.04 13.57 4.61
C ALA A 60 -12.79 14.50 3.66
N LYS A 61 -12.36 15.77 3.59
CA LYS A 61 -12.91 16.72 2.63
C LYS A 61 -12.88 16.08 1.23
N PRO A 62 -13.97 16.17 0.44
CA PRO A 62 -13.99 15.66 -0.92
C PRO A 62 -12.76 16.16 -1.69
N ILE A 63 -12.09 15.27 -2.44
CA ILE A 63 -10.90 15.67 -3.21
C ILE A 63 -11.24 16.79 -4.21
N ALA A 64 -12.49 16.85 -4.67
CA ALA A 64 -13.01 17.92 -5.51
C ALA A 64 -12.83 19.32 -4.90
N ASP A 65 -13.06 19.47 -3.60
CA ASP A 65 -12.93 20.75 -2.91
C ASP A 65 -11.46 21.14 -2.75
N LEU A 66 -10.59 20.15 -2.49
CA LEU A 66 -9.16 20.36 -2.35
C LEU A 66 -8.48 20.68 -3.70
N LEU A 67 -8.97 20.09 -4.79
CA LEU A 67 -8.47 20.33 -6.14
C LEU A 67 -8.74 21.75 -6.63
N ALA A 68 -9.79 22.41 -6.14
CA ALA A 68 -10.09 23.80 -6.49
C ALA A 68 -8.99 24.78 -6.08
N THR A 69 -8.23 24.46 -5.03
CA THR A 69 -7.13 25.26 -4.49
C THR A 69 -5.76 24.60 -4.68
N ALA A 70 -5.67 23.55 -5.49
CA ALA A 70 -4.43 22.81 -5.67
C ALA A 70 -3.38 23.61 -6.48
N ASN A 71 -2.11 23.41 -6.14
CA ASN A 71 -0.95 24.03 -6.79
C ASN A 71 -0.17 22.96 -7.58
N VAL A 72 -0.07 23.17 -8.90
CA VAL A 72 0.55 22.21 -9.83
C VAL A 72 2.06 22.14 -9.64
N GLU A 73 2.73 23.27 -9.39
CA GLU A 73 4.18 23.35 -9.19
C GLU A 73 4.60 22.64 -7.90
N ALA A 74 3.83 22.81 -6.83
CA ALA A 74 3.98 22.04 -5.59
C ALA A 74 3.71 20.55 -5.84
N GLY A 75 2.73 20.23 -6.69
CA GLY A 75 2.43 18.87 -7.14
C GLY A 75 3.62 18.21 -7.85
N ALA A 76 4.30 18.94 -8.73
CA ALA A 76 5.51 18.48 -9.40
C ALA A 76 6.63 18.18 -8.39
N ALA A 77 6.75 18.97 -7.32
CA ALA A 77 7.71 18.71 -6.24
C ALA A 77 7.35 17.44 -5.45
N VAL A 78 6.06 17.19 -5.17
CA VAL A 78 5.59 15.95 -4.54
C VAL A 78 5.83 14.74 -5.46
N PHE A 79 5.61 14.89 -6.76
CA PHE A 79 5.79 13.84 -7.76
C PHE A 79 7.24 13.32 -7.84
N LYS A 80 8.23 14.09 -7.39
CA LYS A 80 9.62 13.61 -7.27
C LYS A 80 9.74 12.34 -6.43
N LYS A 81 8.84 12.13 -5.45
CA LYS A 81 8.75 10.89 -4.66
C LYS A 81 8.31 9.68 -5.50
N CYS A 82 7.63 9.92 -6.62
CA CYS A 82 7.11 8.90 -7.53
C CYS A 82 8.09 8.57 -8.67
N GLN A 83 8.94 9.53 -9.06
CA GLN A 83 9.84 9.43 -10.23
C GLN A 83 10.89 8.31 -10.14
N ALA A 84 11.22 7.85 -8.93
CA ALA A 84 12.10 6.70 -8.72
C ALA A 84 11.50 5.41 -9.29
N CYS A 85 10.17 5.27 -9.23
CA CYS A 85 9.46 4.07 -9.64
C CYS A 85 8.64 4.26 -10.91
N HIS A 86 8.30 5.49 -11.28
CA HIS A 86 7.41 5.79 -12.40
C HIS A 86 8.06 6.75 -13.40
N SER A 87 7.64 6.64 -14.64
CA SER A 87 7.79 7.67 -15.65
C SER A 87 6.52 8.53 -15.68
N GLY A 88 6.66 9.78 -16.09
CA GLY A 88 5.55 10.71 -16.35
C GLY A 88 5.68 11.35 -17.73
N GLU A 89 6.44 10.72 -18.62
CA GLU A 89 6.70 11.18 -19.98
C GLU A 89 5.79 10.41 -20.93
N LYS A 90 5.32 11.08 -21.99
CA LYS A 90 4.47 10.44 -23.00
C LYS A 90 5.18 9.27 -23.67
N GLY A 91 4.67 8.06 -23.45
CA GLY A 91 5.30 6.83 -23.95
C GLY A 91 6.61 6.50 -23.26
N GLY A 92 6.82 7.00 -22.04
CA GLY A 92 8.01 6.72 -21.25
C GLY A 92 8.10 5.24 -20.80
N PRO A 93 9.25 4.81 -20.29
CA PRO A 93 9.48 3.42 -19.94
C PRO A 93 8.71 3.00 -18.68
N ASN A 94 8.22 1.76 -18.69
CA ASN A 94 7.87 1.06 -17.46
C ASN A 94 9.13 0.82 -16.62
N LYS A 95 9.12 1.28 -15.37
CA LYS A 95 10.22 1.10 -14.42
C LYS A 95 9.80 0.04 -13.38
N VAL A 96 9.99 0.32 -12.09
CA VAL A 96 9.44 -0.50 -10.99
C VAL A 96 7.91 -0.47 -11.00
N GLY A 97 7.33 0.66 -11.40
CA GLY A 97 5.90 0.85 -11.67
C GLY A 97 5.66 1.24 -13.14
N PRO A 98 4.39 1.21 -13.57
CA PRO A 98 3.99 1.58 -14.93
C PRO A 98 4.19 3.08 -15.19
N ASP A 99 4.24 3.49 -16.46
CA ASP A 99 4.19 4.91 -16.81
C ASP A 99 2.84 5.57 -16.40
N LEU A 100 2.93 6.82 -15.95
CA LEU A 100 1.80 7.59 -15.39
C LEU A 100 1.26 8.66 -16.36
N TRP A 101 1.72 8.69 -17.61
CA TRP A 101 1.10 9.53 -18.63
C TRP A 101 -0.33 9.07 -18.88
N ASP A 102 -1.25 10.03 -18.98
CA ASP A 102 -2.68 9.85 -19.17
C ASP A 102 -3.30 8.88 -18.14
N LEU A 103 -2.93 9.03 -16.86
CA LEU A 103 -3.42 8.18 -15.77
C LEU A 103 -4.90 8.43 -15.43
N VAL A 104 -5.34 9.70 -15.43
CA VAL A 104 -6.68 10.06 -14.93
C VAL A 104 -7.76 9.48 -15.85
N ASP A 105 -8.74 8.78 -15.25
CA ASP A 105 -9.79 7.97 -15.89
C ASP A 105 -9.30 6.75 -16.68
N ARG A 106 -8.00 6.44 -16.68
CA ARG A 106 -7.48 5.21 -17.27
C ARG A 106 -7.99 4.00 -16.47
N PRO A 107 -8.43 2.92 -17.14
CA PRO A 107 -8.73 1.66 -16.46
C PRO A 107 -7.56 1.19 -15.59
N VAL A 108 -7.88 0.71 -14.40
CA VAL A 108 -6.87 0.23 -13.46
C VAL A 108 -6.24 -1.06 -13.99
N ALA A 109 -4.93 -1.21 -13.81
CA ALA A 109 -4.18 -2.40 -14.22
C ALA A 109 -4.10 -2.66 -15.75
N GLU A 110 -4.31 -1.65 -16.59
CA GLU A 110 -4.36 -1.79 -18.06
C GLU A 110 -3.20 -1.11 -18.81
N HIS A 111 -2.16 -0.60 -18.13
CA HIS A 111 -1.02 -0.04 -18.85
C HIS A 111 -0.23 -1.16 -19.55
N GLU A 112 -0.02 -1.01 -20.85
CA GLU A 112 0.61 -2.02 -21.68
C GLU A 112 2.05 -2.33 -21.24
N GLY A 113 2.44 -3.60 -21.35
CA GLY A 113 3.79 -4.05 -21.04
C GLY A 113 4.17 -4.02 -19.56
N PHE A 114 3.26 -3.74 -18.63
CA PHE A 114 3.51 -3.79 -17.19
C PHE A 114 2.87 -5.01 -16.51
N ALA A 115 3.64 -5.71 -15.68
CA ALA A 115 3.17 -6.86 -14.92
C ALA A 115 2.55 -6.44 -13.57
N TYR A 116 1.22 -6.31 -13.53
CA TYR A 116 0.51 -5.95 -12.30
C TYR A 116 0.43 -7.08 -11.26
N SER A 117 0.47 -6.70 -9.98
CA SER A 117 0.20 -7.60 -8.84
C SER A 117 -1.24 -8.14 -8.86
N ALA A 118 -1.45 -9.32 -8.29
CA ALA A 118 -2.78 -9.94 -8.18
C ALA A 118 -3.82 -9.00 -7.54
N GLY A 119 -3.47 -8.32 -6.44
CA GLY A 119 -4.39 -7.40 -5.76
C GLY A 119 -4.83 -6.21 -6.62
N MET A 120 -3.94 -5.69 -7.48
CA MET A 120 -4.28 -4.60 -8.39
C MET A 120 -5.18 -5.06 -9.54
N LYS A 121 -4.97 -6.29 -10.05
CA LYS A 121 -5.84 -6.89 -11.07
C LYS A 121 -7.24 -7.18 -10.51
N GLU A 122 -7.32 -7.65 -9.27
CA GLU A 122 -8.60 -7.88 -8.59
C GLU A 122 -9.36 -6.55 -8.37
N PHE A 123 -8.67 -5.52 -7.88
CA PHE A 123 -9.25 -4.20 -7.69
C PHE A 123 -9.77 -3.57 -9.00
N SER A 124 -9.11 -3.86 -10.12
CA SER A 124 -9.54 -3.40 -11.45
C SER A 124 -10.94 -3.91 -11.87
N LYS A 125 -11.42 -5.03 -11.27
CA LYS A 125 -12.69 -5.68 -11.65
C LYS A 125 -12.79 -5.89 -13.18
N GLY A 126 -11.70 -6.38 -13.78
CA GLY A 126 -11.62 -6.63 -15.22
C GLY A 126 -11.66 -5.36 -16.08
N GLY A 127 -11.03 -4.27 -15.62
CA GLY A 127 -10.95 -3.00 -16.36
C GLY A 127 -12.15 -2.07 -16.16
N THR A 128 -13.11 -2.45 -15.32
CA THR A 128 -14.29 -1.62 -15.03
C THR A 128 -13.93 -0.47 -14.08
N GLU A 129 -13.03 -0.72 -13.14
CA GLU A 129 -12.56 0.31 -12.21
C GLU A 129 -11.57 1.24 -12.92
N LYS A 130 -11.70 2.55 -12.68
CA LYS A 130 -10.87 3.59 -13.30
C LYS A 130 -10.09 4.37 -12.25
N TRP A 131 -8.96 4.94 -12.66
CA TRP A 131 -8.23 5.93 -11.87
C TRP A 131 -8.94 7.29 -11.87
N THR A 132 -10.10 7.34 -11.23
CA THR A 132 -10.79 8.59 -10.91
C THR A 132 -9.99 9.41 -9.91
N TYR A 133 -10.29 10.71 -9.78
CA TYR A 133 -9.64 11.57 -8.78
C TYR A 133 -9.73 11.01 -7.36
N ASP A 134 -10.88 10.46 -6.98
CA ASP A 134 -11.10 9.82 -5.68
C ASP A 134 -10.30 8.53 -5.51
N ASN A 135 -10.31 7.66 -6.52
CA ASN A 135 -9.55 6.41 -6.46
C ASN A 135 -8.04 6.68 -6.37
N ILE A 136 -7.53 7.66 -7.10
CA ILE A 136 -6.12 8.08 -6.99
C ILE A 136 -5.87 8.61 -5.57
N ASN A 137 -6.72 9.51 -5.05
CA ASN A 137 -6.60 10.09 -3.71
C ASN A 137 -6.55 9.00 -2.62
N HIS A 138 -7.49 8.07 -2.62
CA HIS A 138 -7.53 6.98 -1.65
C HIS A 138 -6.31 6.05 -1.79
N PHE A 139 -5.91 5.73 -3.02
CA PHE A 139 -4.76 4.87 -3.25
C PHE A 139 -3.46 5.51 -2.77
N ILE A 140 -3.19 6.78 -3.11
CA ILE A 140 -1.95 7.44 -2.69
C ILE A 140 -1.96 7.84 -1.21
N THR A 141 -3.13 7.86 -0.54
CA THR A 141 -3.20 8.03 0.93
C THR A 141 -2.56 6.85 1.63
N SER A 142 -2.89 5.61 1.22
CA SER A 142 -2.24 4.40 1.73
C SER A 142 -2.44 3.22 0.77
N PRO A 143 -1.48 2.96 -0.14
CA PRO A 143 -1.67 1.98 -1.22
C PRO A 143 -2.02 0.59 -0.73
N LYS A 144 -1.31 0.10 0.31
CA LYS A 144 -1.50 -1.24 0.87
C LYS A 144 -2.81 -1.40 1.63
N LYS A 145 -3.35 -0.31 2.18
CA LYS A 145 -4.66 -0.33 2.87
C LYS A 145 -5.81 -0.26 1.86
N PHE A 146 -5.65 0.52 0.78
CA PHE A 146 -6.68 0.67 -0.23
C PHE A 146 -6.76 -0.54 -1.18
N VAL A 147 -5.62 -1.03 -1.66
CA VAL A 147 -5.53 -2.21 -2.53
C VAL A 147 -4.69 -3.29 -1.84
N LYS A 148 -5.38 -4.24 -1.22
CA LYS A 148 -4.74 -5.37 -0.54
C LYS A 148 -3.93 -6.19 -1.54
N GLY A 149 -2.67 -6.48 -1.22
CA GLY A 149 -1.79 -7.24 -2.11
C GLY A 149 -1.22 -6.45 -3.30
N THR A 150 -1.31 -5.11 -3.29
CA THR A 150 -0.56 -4.28 -4.24
C THR A 150 0.95 -4.47 -4.08
N ALA A 151 1.66 -4.55 -5.20
CA ALA A 151 3.13 -4.57 -5.21
C ALA A 151 3.77 -3.20 -4.93
N MET A 152 2.97 -2.12 -4.86
CA MET A 152 3.49 -0.78 -4.61
C MET A 152 3.95 -0.64 -3.14
N GLY A 153 5.27 -0.62 -2.94
CA GLY A 153 5.92 -0.47 -1.64
C GLY A 153 5.93 0.94 -1.06
N PHE A 154 4.95 1.77 -1.38
CA PHE A 154 4.90 3.17 -0.95
C PHE A 154 4.11 3.35 0.35
N ALA A 155 4.61 4.17 1.26
CA ALA A 155 3.98 4.41 2.57
C ALA A 155 2.66 5.19 2.48
N GLY A 156 2.54 6.07 1.47
CA GLY A 156 1.40 6.96 1.27
C GLY A 156 1.73 8.43 1.49
N LEU A 157 0.77 9.29 1.16
CA LEU A 157 0.79 10.75 1.34
C LEU A 157 -0.29 11.13 2.37
N PRO A 158 0.08 11.30 3.66
CA PRO A 158 -0.92 11.57 4.70
C PRO A 158 -1.51 12.98 4.61
N LYS A 159 -0.79 13.94 4.01
CA LYS A 159 -1.24 15.33 3.90
C LYS A 159 -2.20 15.51 2.74
N ASP A 160 -3.36 16.07 3.02
CA ASP A 160 -4.43 16.31 2.05
C ASP A 160 -3.98 17.27 0.94
N GLU A 161 -3.25 18.34 1.28
CA GLU A 161 -2.74 19.27 0.27
C GLU A 161 -1.71 18.61 -0.66
N ASP A 162 -0.80 17.79 -0.14
CA ASP A 162 0.18 17.06 -0.97
C ASP A 162 -0.53 16.15 -1.98
N ARG A 163 -1.62 15.49 -1.56
CA ARG A 163 -2.42 14.62 -2.45
C ARG A 163 -3.15 15.43 -3.52
N ALA A 164 -3.82 16.51 -3.14
CA ALA A 164 -4.51 17.37 -4.10
C ALA A 164 -3.54 17.97 -5.12
N ASN A 165 -2.38 18.46 -4.66
CA ASN A 165 -1.34 19.04 -5.51
C ASN A 165 -0.78 18.00 -6.50
N VAL A 166 -0.41 16.81 -6.04
CA VAL A 166 0.13 15.78 -6.95
C VAL A 166 -0.92 15.27 -7.93
N ILE A 167 -2.18 15.17 -7.53
CA ILE A 167 -3.28 14.79 -8.43
C ILE A 167 -3.50 15.87 -9.50
N ALA A 168 -3.45 17.15 -9.13
CA ALA A 168 -3.50 18.26 -10.07
C ALA A 168 -2.32 18.23 -11.06
N TYR A 169 -1.13 17.87 -10.61
CA TYR A 169 0.03 17.66 -11.48
C TYR A 169 -0.12 16.44 -12.40
N LEU A 170 -0.57 15.29 -11.89
CA LEU A 170 -0.83 14.08 -12.68
C LEU A 170 -1.85 14.35 -13.81
N ARG A 171 -2.85 15.18 -13.55
CA ARG A 171 -3.80 15.65 -14.57
C ARG A 171 -3.11 16.39 -15.73
N THR A 172 -2.03 17.11 -15.48
CA THR A 172 -1.26 17.80 -16.55
C THR A 172 -0.40 16.87 -17.39
N LEU A 173 -0.16 15.64 -16.93
CA LEU A 173 0.58 14.61 -17.67
C LEU A 173 -0.35 13.90 -18.66
N SER A 174 -1.01 14.65 -19.54
CA SER A 174 -1.92 14.12 -20.55
C SER A 174 -2.02 15.10 -21.71
N ASP A 175 -2.21 14.58 -22.92
CA ASP A 175 -2.55 15.41 -24.08
C ASP A 175 -3.99 15.97 -23.98
N ASN A 176 -4.86 15.31 -23.21
CA ASN A 176 -6.25 15.69 -23.01
C ASN A 176 -6.60 15.67 -21.51
N PRO A 177 -6.09 16.65 -20.73
CA PRO A 177 -6.33 16.72 -19.29
C PRO A 177 -7.82 16.66 -18.95
N LYS A 178 -8.22 15.66 -18.16
CA LYS A 178 -9.61 15.48 -17.74
C LYS A 178 -10.12 16.70 -16.97
N PRO A 179 -11.41 17.08 -17.08
CA PRO A 179 -11.95 18.23 -16.35
C PRO A 179 -11.90 17.95 -14.84
N LEU A 180 -11.63 19.00 -14.05
CA LEU A 180 -11.72 18.88 -12.60
C LEU A 180 -13.19 18.67 -12.19
N PRO A 181 -13.45 17.84 -11.17
CA PRO A 181 -14.80 17.66 -10.64
C PRO A 181 -15.30 18.96 -10.01
N ALA A 182 -16.60 19.22 -10.10
CA ALA A 182 -17.18 20.40 -9.48
C ALA A 182 -17.08 20.31 -7.95
N PRO A 183 -16.71 21.40 -7.24
CA PRO A 183 -16.74 21.44 -5.78
C PRO A 183 -18.14 21.08 -5.26
N GLY A 184 -18.21 20.21 -4.25
CA GLY A 184 -19.47 19.68 -3.73
C GLY A 184 -20.20 18.66 -4.63
N ALA A 185 -19.68 18.31 -5.80
CA ALA A 185 -20.13 17.09 -6.48
C ALA A 185 -19.60 15.90 -5.68
N ALA A 186 -20.50 15.24 -4.93
CA ALA A 186 -20.22 13.92 -4.40
C ALA A 186 -19.71 13.04 -5.54
N ALA A 187 -18.60 12.34 -5.28
CA ALA A 187 -17.91 11.41 -6.15
C ALA A 187 -18.89 10.75 -7.13
N ASP A 188 -18.66 10.92 -8.44
CA ASP A 188 -19.34 10.14 -9.45
C ASP A 188 -19.22 8.67 -9.04
N ALA A 189 -20.35 8.08 -8.70
CA ALA A 189 -20.43 6.89 -7.86
C ALA A 189 -19.94 5.65 -8.61
N SER A 190 -18.62 5.46 -8.63
CA SER A 190 -18.03 4.14 -8.54
C SER A 190 -17.39 4.04 -7.16
N ALA A 191 -18.24 4.00 -6.14
CA ALA A 191 -17.81 3.69 -4.78
C ALA A 191 -17.07 2.35 -4.82
N PRO A 192 -15.86 2.24 -4.24
CA PRO A 192 -15.21 0.95 -4.12
C PRO A 192 -16.08 0.09 -3.22
N ALA A 193 -16.77 -0.88 -3.83
CA ALA A 193 -17.46 -1.93 -3.11
C ALA A 193 -16.47 -2.57 -2.13
N LYS A 194 -16.75 -2.40 -0.83
CA LYS A 194 -16.09 -3.06 0.28
C LYS A 194 -15.84 -4.53 -0.10
N PRO A 195 -14.60 -5.06 -0.01
CA PRO A 195 -14.39 -6.49 -0.18
C PRO A 195 -15.24 -7.23 0.85
N ALA A 196 -16.14 -8.08 0.36
CA ALA A 196 -16.93 -8.95 1.21
C ALA A 196 -15.98 -9.92 1.91
N ASP A 197 -15.99 -9.89 3.24
CA ASP A 197 -15.42 -10.94 4.07
C ASP A 197 -16.11 -12.27 3.75
N GLY A 198 -15.29 -13.31 3.56
CA GLY A 198 -15.68 -14.70 3.82
C GLY A 198 -16.42 -15.43 2.69
N ALA A 199 -15.66 -16.03 1.78
CA ALA A 199 -16.05 -17.31 1.21
C ALA A 199 -14.82 -18.22 1.09
N ALA A 200 -14.88 -19.35 1.78
CA ALA A 200 -13.87 -20.40 1.81
C ALA A 200 -13.53 -20.92 0.40
N PRO A 201 -12.29 -21.39 0.17
CA PRO A 201 -11.86 -21.83 -1.16
C PRO A 201 -12.60 -23.11 -1.58
N ALA A 202 -13.26 -23.06 -2.73
CA ALA A 202 -13.72 -24.25 -3.43
C ALA A 202 -12.50 -25.03 -3.96
N LYS A 203 -12.45 -26.30 -3.58
CA LYS A 203 -11.46 -27.32 -3.94
C LYS A 203 -11.23 -27.38 -5.47
N PRO A 204 -9.98 -27.54 -5.95
CA PRO A 204 -9.71 -27.70 -7.38
C PRO A 204 -10.23 -29.05 -7.87
N ALA A 205 -10.99 -29.05 -8.97
CA ALA A 205 -11.26 -30.25 -9.75
C ALA A 205 -10.02 -30.61 -10.58
N ALA A 206 -9.62 -31.87 -10.50
CA ALA A 206 -8.46 -32.44 -11.17
C ALA A 206 -8.58 -32.40 -12.71
N PRO A 207 -7.46 -32.35 -13.45
CA PRO A 207 -7.45 -32.31 -14.91
C PRO A 207 -7.87 -33.66 -15.53
N ALA A 208 -8.69 -33.60 -16.58
CA ALA A 208 -9.02 -34.75 -17.41
C ALA A 208 -7.81 -35.15 -18.27
N ALA A 209 -7.48 -36.44 -18.25
CA ALA A 209 -6.43 -37.06 -19.05
C ALA A 209 -6.79 -37.13 -20.55
N PRO A 210 -5.79 -37.15 -21.45
CA PRO A 210 -6.01 -37.11 -22.90
C PRO A 210 -6.52 -38.45 -23.46
N ALA A 211 -7.45 -38.37 -24.42
CA ALA A 211 -7.94 -39.50 -25.18
C ALA A 211 -6.87 -40.04 -26.14
N ALA A 212 -6.69 -41.36 -26.14
CA ALA A 212 -5.87 -42.10 -27.08
C ALA A 212 -6.51 -42.17 -28.49
N PRO A 213 -5.72 -42.31 -29.56
CA PRO A 213 -6.23 -42.39 -30.92
C PRO A 213 -6.74 -43.80 -31.25
N ALA A 214 -7.88 -43.90 -31.93
CA ALA A 214 -8.38 -45.13 -32.52
C ALA A 214 -8.06 -45.21 -34.02
N LYS A 215 -7.78 -46.44 -34.45
CA LYS A 215 -7.54 -46.94 -35.81
C LYS A 215 -8.61 -46.54 -36.83
#